data_AF-A0A6G1KVH5-F1
#
_entry.id   AF-A0A6G1KVH5-F1
#
_cell.length_a   1.000
_cell.length_b   1.000
_cell.length_c   1.000
_cell.angle_alpha   90.00
_cell.angle_beta   90.00
_cell.angle_gamma   90.00
#
_symmetry.space_group_name_H-M   'P 1'
#
loop_
_entity.id
_entity.type
_entity.pdbx_description
1 polymer ?
#
loop_
_entity_poly.entity_id
_entity_poly.type
_entity_poly.pdbx_seq_one_letter_code
_entity_poly.pdbx_strand_id
1 'polypeptide(L)' 'QYEVIHFHCTHAGRRLIKHCHFARNDPNHQCFGSWSISREWISANQLCQSCTQQAASRRA' A
#
# COMPACT_ATOMS: atom_id res chain seq x y z
N GLN A 1 -5.57 2.80 -9.54
CA GLN A 1 -4.16 3.24 -9.59
C GLN A 1 -3.57 3.14 -8.19
N TYR A 2 -2.32 2.74 -8.12
CA TYR A 2 -1.61 2.51 -6.86
C TYR A 2 -0.37 3.40 -6.76
N GLU A 3 0.10 3.60 -5.54
CA GLU A 3 1.47 4.04 -5.26
C GLU A 3 2.26 2.90 -4.62
N VAL A 4 3.57 2.92 -4.83
CA VAL A 4 4.53 2.06 -4.13
C VAL A 4 5.33 2.90 -3.15
N ILE A 5 5.47 2.39 -1.93
CA ILE A 5 6.21 3.03 -0.83
C ILE A 5 7.33 2.09 -0.43
N HIS A 6 8.58 2.55 -0.52
CA HIS A 6 9.74 1.84 0.02
C HIS A 6 9.99 2.30 1.45
N PHE A 7 9.89 1.38 2.40
CA PHE A 7 10.08 1.67 3.81
C PHE A 7 11.53 1.47 4.24
N HIS A 8 11.89 2.08 5.37
CA HIS A 8 13.23 1.93 5.96
C HIS A 8 13.57 0.46 6.30
N CYS A 9 12.56 -0.34 6.61
CA CYS A 9 12.70 -1.78 6.87
C CYS A 9 12.86 -2.64 5.61
N THR A 10 13.30 -2.08 4.48
CA THR A 10 13.49 -2.73 3.16
C THR A 10 12.26 -3.35 2.50
N HIS A 11 11.11 -3.35 3.18
CA HIS A 11 9.83 -3.75 2.60
C HIS A 11 9.25 -2.68 1.67
N ALA A 12 8.51 -3.13 0.66
CA ALA A 12 7.68 -2.27 -0.18
C ALA A 12 6.20 -2.46 0.15
N GLY A 13 5.45 -1.35 0.28
CA GLY A 13 4.00 -1.35 0.42
C GLY A 13 3.32 -0.83 -0.83
N ARG A 14 2.15 -1.39 -1.16
CA ARG A 14 1.29 -0.89 -2.24
C ARG A 14 0.03 -0.30 -1.64
N ARG A 15 -0.27 0.96 -1.97
CA ARG A 15 -1.47 1.66 -1.50
C ARG A 15 -2.34 2.09 -2.68
N LEU A 16 -3.64 1.82 -2.59
CA LEU A 16 -4.60 2.31 -3.56
C LEU A 16 -4.77 3.83 -3.40
N ILE A 17 -4.50 4.58 -4.46
CA ILE A 17 -4.63 6.05 -4.47
C ILE A 17 -5.83 6.53 -5.29
N LYS A 18 -6.30 5.69 -6.22
CA LYS A 18 -7.47 5.98 -7.06
C LYS A 18 -8.18 4.68 -7.38
N HIS A 19 -9.46 4.61 -7.00
CA HIS A 19 -10.33 3.51 -7.39
C HIS A 19 -10.51 3.48 -8.91
N CYS A 20 -10.75 2.29 -9.47
CA CYS A 20 -11.04 2.17 -10.89
C CYS A 20 -12.28 3.00 -11.24
N HIS A 21 -12.29 3.57 -12.45
CA HIS A 21 -13.42 4.37 -12.93
C HIS A 21 -14.74 3.59 -12.96
N PHE A 22 -14.68 2.26 -13.11
CA PHE A 22 -15.85 1.37 -13.11
C PHE A 22 -16.36 1.03 -11.70
N ALA A 23 -15.57 1.26 -10.66
CA ALA A 23 -15.91 0.96 -9.26
C ALA A 23 -16.90 1.97 -8.63
N ARG A 24 -17.64 2.75 -9.42
CA ARG A 24 -18.44 3.88 -8.93
C ARG A 24 -19.54 3.47 -7.94
N ASN A 25 -20.11 2.28 -8.08
CA ASN A 25 -21.24 1.80 -7.25
C ASN A 25 -21.05 0.41 -6.62
N ASP A 26 -19.89 -0.24 -6.81
CA ASP A 26 -19.64 -1.58 -6.29
C ASP A 26 -18.38 -1.57 -5.39
N PRO A 27 -18.56 -1.64 -4.05
CA PRO A 27 -17.45 -1.73 -3.09
C PRO A 27 -16.58 -2.97 -3.27
N ASN A 28 -17.15 -4.04 -3.84
CA ASN A 28 -16.49 -5.31 -4.10
C ASN A 28 -15.96 -5.40 -5.54
N HIS A 29 -15.92 -4.29 -6.27
CA HIS A 29 -15.46 -4.27 -7.66
C HIS A 29 -14.03 -4.81 -7.77
N GLN A 30 -13.92 -6.02 -8.31
CA GLN A 30 -12.66 -6.65 -8.62
C GLN A 30 -12.09 -5.99 -9.87
N CYS A 31 -11.13 -5.09 -9.68
CA CYS A 31 -10.43 -4.43 -10.77
C CYS A 31 -9.54 -5.45 -11.51
N PHE A 32 -10.10 -6.17 -12.47
CA PHE A 32 -9.36 -7.11 -13.33
C PHE A 32 -8.52 -6.41 -14.43
N GLY A 33 -8.57 -5.08 -14.52
CA GLY A 33 -7.76 -4.30 -15.47
C GLY A 33 -6.30 -4.18 -15.05
N SER A 34 -5.41 -3.79 -15.97
CA SER A 34 -3.98 -3.62 -15.70
C SER A 34 -3.72 -2.64 -14.54
N TRP A 35 -2.94 -3.08 -13.55
CA TRP A 35 -2.62 -2.27 -12.38
C TRP A 35 -1.57 -1.24 -12.77
N SER A 36 -1.93 0.04 -12.73
CA SER A 36 -1.00 1.13 -12.99
C SER A 36 -0.43 1.66 -11.66
N ILE A 37 0.90 1.61 -11.54
CA ILE A 37 1.65 2.34 -10.51
C ILE A 37 1.79 3.78 -10.99
N SER A 38 1.19 4.71 -10.25
CA SER A 38 1.21 6.14 -10.59
C SER A 38 2.49 6.80 -10.11
N ARG A 39 3.00 6.39 -8.94
CA ARG A 39 4.23 6.91 -8.35
C ARG A 39 4.87 5.90 -7.42
N GLU A 40 6.17 6.09 -7.21
CA GLU A 40 7.00 5.32 -6.31
C GLU A 40 7.88 6.28 -5.51
N TRP A 41 7.94 6.10 -4.19
CA TRP A 41 8.71 6.99 -3.31
C TRP A 41 9.20 6.27 -2.06
N ILE A 42 10.21 6.86 -1.40
CA ILE A 42 10.86 6.29 -0.22
C ILE A 42 10.36 7.01 1.03
N SER A 43 9.82 6.25 1.98
CA SER A 43 9.47 6.73 3.32
C SER A 43 10.61 6.42 4.29
N ALA A 44 11.66 7.25 4.24
CA ALA A 44 12.94 7.00 4.91
C ALA A 44 12.84 6.82 6.44
N ASN A 45 11.79 7.39 7.06
CA ASN A 45 11.61 7.36 8.51
C ASN A 45 10.43 6.49 8.97
N GLN A 46 9.84 5.68 8.08
CA GLN A 46 8.72 4.81 8.45
C GLN A 46 9.02 3.33 8.25
N LEU A 47 8.53 2.54 9.19
CA LEU A 47 8.46 1.08 9.10
C LEU A 47 7.13 0.67 8.45
N CYS A 48 7.12 -0.48 7.78
CA CYS A 48 5.88 -1.05 7.28
C CYS A 48 4.97 -1.51 8.45
N GLN A 49 3.68 -1.66 8.18
CA GLN A 49 2.69 -2.09 9.17
C GLN A 49 3.09 -3.41 9.86
N SER A 50 3.61 -4.38 9.11
CA SER A 50 4.04 -5.67 9.63
C SER A 50 5.20 -5.53 10.63
N CYS A 51 6.22 -4.74 10.33
CA CYS A 51 7.33 -4.48 11.25
C CYS A 51 6.87 -3.72 12.50
N THR A 52 5.97 -2.75 12.35
CA THR A 52 5.39 -2.00 13.48
C THR A 52 4.58 -2.91 14.39
N GLN A 53 3.76 -3.81 13.84
CA GLN A 53 2.98 -4.79 14.60
C GLN A 53 3.89 -5.78 15.34
N GLN A 54 4.92 -6.30 14.68
CA GLN A 54 5.92 -7.18 15.33
C GLN A 54 6.67 -6.47 16.46
N ALA A 55 7.01 -5.20 16.28
CA ALA A 55 7.67 -4.40 17.33
C ALA A 55 6.72 -4.16 18.52
N ALA A 56 5.42 -3.94 18.27
CA ALA A 56 4.42 -3.78 19.31
C ALA A 56 4.17 -5.10 20.07
N SER A 57 4.07 -6.24 19.37
CA SER A 57 3.85 -7.54 20.00
C SER A 57 5.03 -8.00 20.85
N ARG A 58 6.26 -7.57 20.55
CA ARG A 58 7.45 -7.85 21.38
C ARG A 58 7.54 -6.99 22.65
N ARG A 59 6.75 -5.92 22.74
CA ARG A 59 6.73 -4.99 23.88
C ARG A 59 5.59 -5.28 24.87
N ALA A 60 4.65 -6.13 24.50
CA ALA A 60 3.58 -6.63 25.36
C ALA A 60 4.05 -7.86 26.13
#